data_AF-A0A0F4Z647-F1
#
_entry.id   AF-A0A0F4Z647-F1
#
_cell.length_a   1.000
_cell.length_b   1.000
_cell.length_c   1.000
_cell.angle_alpha   90.00
_cell.angle_beta   90.00
_cell.angle_gamma   90.00
#
_symmetry.space_group_name_H-M   'P 1'
#
loop_
_entity.id
_entity.type
_entity.pdbx_description
1 polymer ?
#
loop_
_entity_poly.entity_id
_entity_poly.type
_entity_poly.pdbx_seq_one_letter_code
_entity_poly.pdbx_strand_id
1 'polypeptide(L)'
;MQAQKEKWLDRLDRERKRDQQRRREKEQEQQKEKEKDKETERKKTLLLHSKEKVRPGGHSSNMDEREEPTAMILMRHLFSGRSASKSLARPLHKSKGTSSSSRKDASKSAGDVGSGSTEEESDDDIKRLGVSNLGLFAYEKKMPGWLHSLLERKEVVALQGMIGELGWHLNHSRSTSYAYLCHPGVQQVFKLRREGHFCGYRTIQAMSSFINATNFPGVEALGGRFPTIFEIQDIVESAWDVGINSHARTETGGIKGTRKYIGTSEAEALFKMIGTPCSVQAFRSSSRTKAAQSLLNWVLEYFMARTADTTSKVRQTELPPIYLQTPAHSMMVVGIEHETSGDLNLIVFDPKFYDVQQTSRLATKHTNSSTVELLQNYRRGMGYLSRHSQFEILEFRVN
;
A
#
# COMPACT_ATOMS: atom_id res chain seq x y z
N MET A 1 16.63 -62.04 4.81
CA MET A 1 16.29 -60.68 5.29
C MET A 1 16.33 -59.61 4.21
N GLN A 2 17.40 -59.47 3.40
CA GLN A 2 17.53 -58.42 2.38
C GLN A 2 16.39 -58.40 1.34
N ALA A 3 16.07 -59.56 0.76
CA ALA A 3 15.03 -59.69 -0.27
C ALA A 3 13.59 -59.39 0.25
N GLN A 4 13.33 -59.56 1.55
CA GLN A 4 12.04 -59.20 2.14
C GLN A 4 11.91 -57.68 2.35
N LYS A 5 13.02 -57.01 2.68
CA LYS A 5 13.08 -55.54 2.82
C LYS A 5 12.87 -54.84 1.48
N GLU A 6 13.45 -55.36 0.40
CA GLU A 6 13.27 -54.80 -0.95
C GLU A 6 11.83 -54.95 -1.46
N LYS A 7 11.19 -56.12 -1.24
CA LYS A 7 9.77 -56.32 -1.58
C LYS A 7 8.85 -55.38 -0.80
N TRP A 8 9.19 -55.09 0.46
CA TRP A 8 8.41 -54.16 1.28
C TRP A 8 8.55 -52.70 0.81
N LEU A 9 9.77 -52.27 0.44
CA LEU A 9 10.01 -50.94 -0.10
C LEU A 9 9.34 -50.72 -1.47
N ASP A 10 9.37 -51.71 -2.36
CA ASP A 10 8.68 -51.65 -3.65
C ASP A 10 7.15 -51.56 -3.48
N ARG A 11 6.58 -52.28 -2.49
CA ARG A 11 5.15 -52.17 -2.16
C ARG A 11 4.79 -50.74 -1.70
N LEU A 12 5.60 -50.13 -0.84
CA LEU A 12 5.39 -48.75 -0.38
C LEU A 12 5.51 -47.71 -1.49
N ASP A 13 6.44 -47.89 -2.43
CA ASP A 13 6.60 -46.97 -3.56
C ASP A 13 5.40 -47.03 -4.51
N ARG A 14 4.88 -48.24 -4.78
CA ARG A 14 3.65 -48.43 -5.57
C ARG A 14 2.43 -47.81 -4.88
N GLU A 15 2.33 -47.93 -3.57
CA GLU A 15 1.24 -47.32 -2.79
C GLU A 15 1.31 -45.79 -2.83
N ARG A 16 2.50 -45.21 -2.63
CA ARG A 16 2.73 -43.76 -2.78
C ARG A 16 2.37 -43.25 -4.18
N LYS A 17 2.73 -43.97 -5.24
CA LYS A 17 2.37 -43.60 -6.62
C LYS A 17 0.86 -43.61 -6.83
N ARG A 18 0.16 -44.62 -6.31
CA ARG A 18 -1.31 -44.70 -6.36
C ARG A 18 -1.97 -43.55 -5.59
N ASP A 19 -1.43 -43.18 -4.42
CA ASP A 19 -1.94 -42.07 -3.63
C ASP A 19 -1.76 -40.72 -4.33
N GLN A 20 -0.60 -40.50 -4.96
CA GLN A 20 -0.35 -39.31 -5.76
C GLN A 20 -1.30 -39.23 -6.96
N GLN A 21 -1.57 -40.36 -7.62
CA GLN A 21 -2.51 -40.41 -8.74
C GLN A 21 -3.95 -40.07 -8.29
N ARG A 22 -4.42 -40.65 -7.18
CA ARG A 22 -5.75 -40.33 -6.62
C ARG A 22 -5.89 -38.87 -6.23
N ARG A 23 -4.83 -38.23 -5.74
CA ARG A 23 -4.83 -36.79 -5.43
C ARG A 23 -4.97 -35.94 -6.69
N ARG A 24 -4.22 -36.26 -7.75
CA ARG A 24 -4.32 -35.57 -9.05
C ARG A 24 -5.70 -35.72 -9.68
N GLU A 25 -6.30 -36.90 -9.59
CA GLU A 25 -7.66 -37.15 -10.10
C GLU A 25 -8.70 -36.31 -9.35
N LYS A 26 -8.61 -36.24 -8.01
CA LYS A 26 -9.48 -35.36 -7.20
C LYS A 26 -9.29 -33.88 -7.50
N GLU A 27 -8.06 -33.42 -7.71
CA GLU A 27 -7.77 -32.03 -8.09
C GLU A 27 -8.36 -31.68 -9.46
N GLN A 28 -8.26 -32.60 -10.43
CA GLN A 28 -8.88 -32.43 -11.76
C GLN A 28 -10.41 -32.40 -11.69
N GLU A 29 -11.02 -33.23 -10.84
CA GLU A 29 -12.46 -33.26 -10.65
C GLU A 29 -12.98 -31.96 -10.02
N GLN A 30 -12.32 -31.46 -8.97
CA GLN A 30 -12.65 -30.17 -8.36
C GLN A 30 -12.48 -29.00 -9.34
N GLN A 31 -11.48 -29.06 -10.23
CA GLN A 31 -11.29 -28.03 -11.24
C GLN A 31 -12.42 -28.04 -12.28
N LYS A 32 -12.86 -29.21 -12.72
CA LYS A 32 -14.02 -29.35 -13.64
C LYS A 32 -15.32 -28.86 -13.01
N GLU A 33 -15.51 -29.10 -11.71
CA GLU A 33 -16.69 -28.62 -10.98
C GLU A 33 -16.70 -27.08 -10.88
N LYS A 34 -15.56 -26.47 -10.53
CA LYS A 34 -15.40 -25.00 -10.54
C LYS A 34 -15.63 -24.37 -11.91
N GLU A 35 -15.26 -25.04 -13.00
CA GLU A 35 -15.52 -24.56 -14.36
C GLU A 35 -17.01 -24.63 -14.72
N LYS A 36 -17.70 -25.70 -14.33
CA LYS A 36 -19.17 -25.81 -14.49
C LYS A 36 -19.92 -24.74 -13.71
N ASP A 37 -19.50 -24.43 -12.49
CA ASP A 37 -20.12 -23.38 -11.68
C ASP A 37 -19.93 -22.01 -12.33
N LYS A 38 -18.72 -21.70 -12.82
CA LYS A 38 -18.46 -20.46 -13.56
C LYS A 38 -19.28 -20.35 -14.84
N GLU A 39 -19.45 -21.44 -15.58
CA GLU A 39 -20.28 -21.44 -16.79
C GLU A 39 -21.77 -21.23 -16.47
N THR A 40 -22.25 -21.85 -15.39
CA THR A 40 -23.62 -21.69 -14.91
C THR A 40 -23.90 -20.25 -14.49
N GLU A 41 -22.95 -19.62 -13.81
CA GLU A 41 -23.10 -18.23 -13.37
C GLU A 41 -23.07 -17.27 -14.56
N ARG A 42 -22.19 -17.49 -15.56
CA ARG A 42 -22.20 -16.74 -16.82
C ARG A 42 -23.54 -16.84 -17.55
N LYS A 43 -24.14 -18.03 -17.60
CA LYS A 43 -25.46 -18.24 -18.22
C LYS A 43 -26.56 -17.49 -17.46
N LYS A 44 -26.54 -17.47 -16.13
CA LYS A 44 -27.47 -16.67 -15.32
C LYS A 44 -27.32 -15.18 -15.58
N THR A 45 -26.10 -14.66 -15.63
CA THR A 45 -25.83 -13.23 -15.91
C THR A 45 -26.36 -12.82 -17.29
N LEU A 46 -26.15 -13.65 -18.31
CA LEU A 46 -26.68 -13.43 -19.66
C LEU A 46 -28.21 -13.45 -19.69
N LEU A 47 -28.84 -14.34 -18.92
CA LEU A 47 -30.30 -14.43 -18.85
C LEU A 47 -30.93 -13.21 -18.17
N LEU A 48 -30.27 -12.65 -17.15
CA LEU A 48 -30.68 -11.42 -16.48
C LEU A 48 -30.61 -10.21 -17.44
N HIS A 49 -29.50 -10.07 -18.16
CA HIS A 49 -29.34 -9.01 -19.17
C HIS A 49 -30.34 -9.12 -20.33
N SER A 50 -30.76 -10.34 -20.68
CA SER A 50 -31.77 -10.55 -21.72
C SER A 50 -33.20 -10.24 -21.25
N LYS A 51 -33.49 -10.37 -19.95
CA LYS A 51 -34.81 -10.03 -19.38
C LYS A 51 -35.00 -8.53 -19.18
N GLU A 52 -33.92 -7.77 -19.05
CA GLU A 52 -33.96 -6.32 -18.87
C GLU A 52 -34.22 -5.56 -20.19
N LYS A 53 -33.95 -6.19 -21.34
CA LYS A 53 -34.15 -5.60 -22.68
C LYS A 53 -35.59 -5.68 -23.24
N VAL A 54 -36.55 -6.24 -22.51
CA VAL A 54 -37.95 -6.35 -22.99
C VAL A 54 -38.93 -5.71 -22.00
N ARG A 55 -39.06 -4.39 -22.07
CA ARG A 55 -40.25 -3.64 -21.63
C ARG A 55 -40.50 -2.47 -22.61
N PRO A 56 -41.71 -2.30 -23.16
CA PRO A 56 -41.99 -1.21 -24.09
C PRO A 56 -42.60 0.03 -23.40
N GLY A 57 -42.18 1.21 -23.85
CA GLY A 57 -42.79 2.53 -23.63
C GLY A 57 -42.43 3.20 -22.30
N GLY A 58 -41.98 4.45 -22.21
CA GLY A 58 -41.79 5.51 -23.17
C GLY A 58 -42.01 6.84 -22.42
N HIS A 59 -40.98 7.69 -22.30
CA HIS A 59 -41.06 9.16 -22.35
C HIS A 59 -39.66 9.75 -22.21
N SER A 60 -39.40 10.72 -23.08
CA SER A 60 -38.15 11.46 -23.27
C SER A 60 -37.88 12.42 -22.10
N SER A 61 -36.66 12.40 -21.58
CA SER A 61 -35.98 13.61 -21.11
C SER A 61 -34.47 13.44 -21.30
N ASN A 62 -33.88 14.41 -22.01
CA ASN A 62 -32.44 14.60 -22.15
C ASN A 62 -31.77 14.60 -20.77
N MET A 63 -30.78 13.73 -20.58
CA MET A 63 -29.73 13.91 -19.58
C MET A 63 -28.40 13.43 -20.15
N ASP A 64 -27.43 14.34 -20.03
CA ASP A 64 -26.00 14.22 -20.29
C ASP A 64 -25.47 12.80 -20.51
N GLU A 65 -24.88 12.60 -21.70
CA GLU A 65 -23.76 11.70 -21.86
C GLU A 65 -22.66 12.14 -20.88
N ARG A 66 -22.64 11.54 -19.69
CA ARG A 66 -21.47 11.61 -18.82
C ARG A 66 -20.34 10.93 -19.57
N GLU A 67 -19.47 11.74 -20.16
CA GLU A 67 -18.15 11.30 -20.59
C GLU A 67 -17.53 10.47 -19.47
N GLU A 68 -17.11 9.26 -19.82
CA GLU A 68 -16.39 8.39 -18.90
C GLU A 68 -15.18 9.18 -18.36
N PRO A 69 -15.00 9.32 -17.03
CA PRO A 69 -13.92 10.13 -16.50
C PRO A 69 -12.59 9.67 -17.10
N THR A 70 -11.75 10.60 -17.57
CA THR A 70 -10.47 10.31 -18.22
C THR A 70 -9.61 9.31 -17.42
N ALA A 71 -9.75 9.31 -16.09
CA ALA A 71 -9.15 8.34 -15.19
C ALA A 71 -9.59 6.89 -15.47
N MET A 72 -10.88 6.62 -15.70
CA MET A 72 -11.40 5.28 -16.05
C MET A 72 -10.93 4.82 -17.44
N ILE A 73 -10.87 5.74 -18.41
CA ILE A 73 -10.31 5.46 -19.74
C ILE A 73 -8.82 5.10 -19.65
N LEU A 74 -8.07 5.83 -18.83
CA LEU A 74 -6.64 5.60 -18.59
C LEU A 74 -6.40 4.27 -17.86
N MET A 75 -7.21 3.96 -16.83
CA MET A 75 -7.18 2.68 -16.13
C MET A 75 -7.48 1.52 -17.08
N ARG A 76 -8.46 1.68 -17.98
CA ARG A 76 -8.75 0.67 -18.99
C ARG A 76 -7.60 0.48 -19.99
N HIS A 77 -6.86 1.54 -20.31
CA HIS A 77 -5.64 1.44 -21.13
C HIS A 77 -4.48 0.76 -20.39
N LEU A 78 -4.31 1.02 -19.10
CA LEU A 78 -3.26 0.41 -18.28
C LEU A 78 -3.51 -1.08 -18.00
N PHE A 79 -4.78 -1.48 -17.86
CA PHE A 79 -5.16 -2.84 -17.45
C PHE A 79 -5.79 -3.70 -18.56
N SER A 80 -6.00 -3.17 -19.77
CA SER A 80 -6.32 -4.00 -20.94
C SER A 80 -5.03 -4.60 -21.52
N GLY A 81 -4.71 -5.84 -21.11
CA GLY A 81 -3.49 -6.56 -21.47
C GLY A 81 -3.25 -6.78 -22.97
N ARG A 82 -2.90 -5.73 -23.70
CA ARG A 82 -2.28 -5.78 -25.03
C ARG A 82 -0.85 -5.27 -24.91
N SER A 83 0.08 -6.22 -24.82
CA SER A 83 1.47 -5.98 -25.18
C SER A 83 1.52 -5.56 -26.65
N ALA A 84 1.57 -4.26 -26.92
CA ALA A 84 1.81 -3.71 -28.25
C ALA A 84 3.17 -3.02 -28.24
N SER A 85 4.21 -3.80 -28.51
CA SER A 85 5.45 -3.29 -29.08
C SER A 85 5.14 -2.53 -30.36
N LYS A 86 5.34 -1.20 -30.39
CA LYS A 86 5.79 -0.47 -31.59
C LYS A 86 6.22 0.95 -31.25
N SER A 87 7.42 1.25 -31.74
CA SER A 87 8.08 2.54 -31.84
C SER A 87 7.15 3.68 -32.29
N LEU A 88 7.15 4.77 -31.55
CA LEU A 88 6.71 6.07 -32.07
C LEU A 88 7.92 6.99 -32.20
N ALA A 89 8.04 7.51 -33.41
CA ALA A 89 9.15 8.29 -33.92
C ALA A 89 9.20 9.68 -33.28
N ARG A 90 10.43 10.14 -33.07
CA ARG A 90 10.83 11.52 -32.74
C ARG A 90 10.49 12.46 -33.90
N PRO A 91 9.96 13.66 -33.66
CA PRO A 91 10.08 14.75 -34.60
C PRO A 91 11.45 15.42 -34.46
N LEU A 92 12.17 15.52 -35.58
CA LEU A 92 13.34 16.35 -35.77
C LEU A 92 12.95 17.83 -35.76
N HIS A 93 13.69 18.67 -35.04
CA HIS A 93 13.93 20.06 -35.42
C HIS A 93 15.44 20.36 -35.40
N LYS A 94 16.03 20.47 -36.60
CA LYS A 94 17.20 21.33 -36.92
C LYS A 94 16.69 22.79 -36.92
N SER A 95 17.44 23.87 -36.71
CA SER A 95 18.86 24.24 -36.60
C SER A 95 18.84 25.71 -36.15
N LYS A 96 19.81 26.28 -35.45
CA LYS A 96 21.05 26.84 -36.01
C LYS A 96 21.90 27.34 -34.82
N GLY A 97 23.20 27.09 -34.89
CA GLY A 97 24.17 27.70 -33.98
C GLY A 97 24.62 29.07 -34.49
N THR A 98 25.14 29.87 -33.57
CA THR A 98 26.27 30.77 -33.79
C THR A 98 27.06 30.89 -32.50
N SER A 99 28.36 30.74 -32.65
CA SER A 99 29.44 30.88 -31.68
C SER A 99 29.60 32.32 -31.17
N SER A 100 30.02 32.49 -29.92
CA SER A 100 31.18 33.31 -29.59
C SER A 100 31.70 33.03 -28.17
N SER A 101 33.02 33.05 -28.08
CA SER A 101 33.89 32.91 -26.92
C SER A 101 33.88 34.15 -26.02
N SER A 102 34.09 33.99 -24.71
CA SER A 102 35.20 34.66 -23.99
C SER A 102 35.26 34.26 -22.51
N ARG A 103 36.50 34.33 -22.01
CA ARG A 103 37.04 33.91 -20.71
C ARG A 103 36.68 34.89 -19.58
N LYS A 104 36.71 34.40 -18.33
CA LYS A 104 37.33 34.93 -17.07
C LYS A 104 37.10 36.43 -16.73
N ASP A 105 36.92 36.92 -15.50
CA ASP A 105 37.52 36.61 -14.19
C ASP A 105 36.61 37.13 -13.05
N ALA A 106 36.92 36.71 -11.82
CA ALA A 106 36.32 37.18 -10.57
C ALA A 106 36.95 38.50 -10.06
N SER A 107 36.17 39.38 -9.41
CA SER A 107 36.55 40.04 -8.14
C SER A 107 35.45 40.93 -7.54
N LYS A 108 35.45 40.93 -6.20
CA LYS A 108 34.60 41.62 -5.21
C LYS A 108 34.60 43.15 -5.29
N SER A 109 33.49 43.78 -4.87
CA SER A 109 33.50 44.83 -3.81
C SER A 109 32.07 45.22 -3.38
N ALA A 110 31.96 45.61 -2.11
CA ALA A 110 30.76 45.93 -1.34
C ALA A 110 30.10 47.29 -1.67
N GLY A 111 28.86 47.47 -1.24
CA GLY A 111 28.18 48.77 -1.17
C GLY A 111 26.71 48.64 -0.77
N ASP A 112 26.36 49.28 0.34
CA ASP A 112 25.08 49.29 1.05
C ASP A 112 24.10 50.37 0.52
N VAL A 113 22.84 50.29 0.99
CA VAL A 113 21.76 51.29 1.05
C VAL A 113 20.74 51.39 -0.10
N GLY A 114 19.53 50.87 0.16
CA GLY A 114 18.33 51.73 0.31
C GLY A 114 17.28 51.79 -0.80
N SER A 115 16.10 51.23 -0.46
CA SER A 115 14.72 51.66 -0.78
C SER A 115 14.09 51.40 -2.16
N GLY A 116 12.98 50.63 -2.11
CA GLY A 116 11.71 50.95 -2.77
C GLY A 116 11.46 50.35 -4.15
N SER A 117 10.71 49.24 -4.22
CA SER A 117 9.66 49.02 -5.24
C SER A 117 8.90 47.71 -5.00
N THR A 118 7.58 47.86 -4.84
CA THR A 118 6.52 46.97 -5.34
C THR A 118 6.85 45.49 -5.53
N GLU A 119 6.40 44.69 -4.56
CA GLU A 119 6.28 43.24 -4.68
C GLU A 119 5.15 42.91 -5.67
N GLU A 120 5.52 42.77 -6.95
CA GLU A 120 4.81 41.87 -7.84
C GLU A 120 5.30 40.46 -7.52
N GLU A 121 4.45 39.66 -6.85
CA GLU A 121 4.70 38.24 -6.61
C GLU A 121 4.76 37.53 -7.97
N SER A 122 6.01 37.28 -8.39
CA SER A 122 6.36 36.46 -9.53
C SER A 122 6.31 35.00 -9.13
N ASP A 123 5.76 34.20 -10.05
CA ASP A 123 5.67 32.75 -10.12
C ASP A 123 6.77 32.04 -9.30
N ASP A 124 6.38 31.58 -8.11
CA ASP A 124 7.27 30.98 -7.12
C ASP A 124 7.81 29.66 -7.70
N ASP A 125 9.07 29.72 -8.12
CA ASP A 125 9.87 28.65 -8.72
C ASP A 125 9.71 27.38 -7.87
N ILE A 126 8.90 26.41 -8.34
CA ILE A 126 8.55 25.20 -7.59
C ILE A 126 9.83 24.41 -7.29
N LYS A 127 10.39 24.68 -6.11
CA LYS A 127 11.67 24.17 -5.68
C LYS A 127 11.57 22.68 -5.41
N ARG A 128 12.36 21.89 -6.14
CA ARG A 128 12.49 20.45 -5.87
C ARG A 128 12.80 20.19 -4.40
N LEU A 129 12.05 19.28 -3.76
CA LEU A 129 12.31 18.87 -2.39
C LEU A 129 13.76 18.38 -2.24
N GLY A 130 14.39 18.78 -1.15
CA GLY A 130 15.75 18.36 -0.82
C GLY A 130 15.85 16.86 -0.46
N VAL A 131 17.08 16.36 -0.42
CA VAL A 131 17.46 14.97 -0.08
C VAL A 131 16.78 14.44 1.18
N SER A 132 16.45 15.32 2.14
CA SER A 132 15.81 14.95 3.41
C SER A 132 14.42 14.33 3.26
N ASN A 133 13.66 14.70 2.24
CA ASN A 133 12.28 14.21 2.04
C ASN A 133 12.20 13.09 1.00
N LEU A 134 13.04 13.15 -0.04
CA LEU A 134 13.07 12.15 -1.11
C LEU A 134 14.00 10.95 -0.82
N GLY A 135 14.75 11.01 0.29
CA GLY A 135 15.63 9.96 0.78
C GLY A 135 16.93 9.81 -0.03
N LEU A 136 17.61 8.69 0.20
CA LEU A 136 18.93 8.37 -0.39
C LEU A 136 18.93 8.35 -1.93
N PHE A 137 17.76 8.22 -2.55
CA PHE A 137 17.60 8.06 -4.00
C PHE A 137 16.93 9.28 -4.65
N ALA A 138 16.90 10.43 -3.99
CA ALA A 138 16.27 11.66 -4.46
C ALA A 138 16.57 12.03 -5.92
N TYR A 139 17.82 11.81 -6.34
CA TYR A 139 18.29 12.14 -7.69
C TYR A 139 18.46 10.93 -8.61
N GLU A 140 17.98 9.75 -8.18
CA GLU A 140 18.06 8.55 -9.00
C GLU A 140 17.19 8.69 -10.25
N LYS A 141 17.80 8.47 -11.42
CA LYS A 141 17.07 8.43 -12.70
C LYS A 141 16.49 7.05 -12.99
N LYS A 142 17.18 5.99 -12.55
CA LYS A 142 16.78 4.60 -12.75
C LYS A 142 17.42 3.70 -11.70
N MET A 143 16.65 2.76 -11.16
CA MET A 143 17.14 1.75 -10.25
C MET A 143 18.05 0.72 -10.95
N PRO A 144 18.92 0.01 -10.21
CA PRO A 144 19.74 -1.05 -10.80
C PRO A 144 18.91 -2.15 -11.45
N GLY A 145 19.35 -2.65 -12.62
CA GLY A 145 18.61 -3.67 -13.38
C GLY A 145 18.33 -4.95 -12.59
N TRP A 146 19.26 -5.40 -11.74
CA TRP A 146 19.05 -6.57 -10.89
C TRP A 146 17.89 -6.37 -9.89
N LEU A 147 17.70 -5.15 -9.40
CA LEU A 147 16.63 -4.82 -8.46
C LEU A 147 15.30 -4.71 -9.19
N HIS A 148 15.30 -4.09 -10.38
CA HIS A 148 14.14 -4.09 -11.25
C HIS A 148 13.65 -5.52 -11.50
N SER A 149 14.53 -6.41 -11.96
CA SER A 149 14.19 -7.82 -12.19
C SER A 149 13.84 -8.59 -10.91
N LEU A 150 14.28 -8.14 -9.73
CA LEU A 150 13.84 -8.72 -8.46
C LEU A 150 12.39 -8.35 -8.17
N LEU A 151 12.04 -7.06 -8.28
CA LEU A 151 10.69 -6.54 -8.00
C LEU A 151 9.66 -7.01 -9.03
N GLU A 152 10.07 -7.22 -10.28
CA GLU A 152 9.21 -7.69 -11.37
C GLU A 152 8.85 -9.17 -11.23
N ARG A 153 9.81 -10.01 -10.81
CA ARG A 153 9.62 -11.47 -10.73
C ARG A 153 9.04 -11.95 -9.40
N LYS A 154 9.20 -11.17 -8.33
CA LYS A 154 8.76 -11.58 -6.99
C LYS A 154 7.39 -11.02 -6.69
N GLU A 155 6.48 -11.92 -6.39
CA GLU A 155 5.16 -11.57 -5.86
C GLU A 155 5.28 -10.86 -4.50
N VAL A 156 4.20 -10.17 -4.13
CA VAL A 156 4.07 -9.56 -2.82
C VAL A 156 4.08 -10.64 -1.75
N VAL A 157 4.98 -10.49 -0.78
CA VAL A 157 5.09 -11.41 0.35
C VAL A 157 4.21 -10.88 1.46
N ALA A 158 3.11 -11.58 1.74
CA ALA A 158 2.12 -11.19 2.74
C ALA A 158 1.76 -12.35 3.69
N LEU A 159 1.40 -12.02 4.93
CA LEU A 159 0.90 -12.96 5.94
C LEU A 159 -0.55 -12.62 6.29
N GLN A 160 -1.45 -13.55 6.00
CA GLN A 160 -2.86 -13.49 6.37
C GLN A 160 -3.06 -14.01 7.81
N GLY A 161 -4.12 -13.56 8.47
CA GLY A 161 -4.50 -14.02 9.82
C GLY A 161 -3.73 -13.36 10.96
N MET A 162 -2.74 -12.51 10.64
CA MET A 162 -1.92 -11.85 11.66
C MET A 162 -2.73 -10.96 12.61
N ILE A 163 -3.84 -10.35 12.14
CA ILE A 163 -4.75 -9.59 13.01
C ILE A 163 -5.34 -10.49 14.10
N GLY A 164 -5.77 -11.71 13.75
CA GLY A 164 -6.30 -12.67 14.71
C GLY A 164 -5.25 -13.12 15.73
N GLU A 165 -4.01 -13.37 15.29
CA GLU A 165 -2.92 -13.71 16.20
C GLU A 165 -2.59 -12.55 17.15
N LEU A 166 -2.51 -11.31 16.65
CA LEU A 166 -2.37 -10.13 17.50
C LEU A 166 -3.50 -10.02 18.51
N GLY A 167 -4.73 -10.30 18.10
CA GLY A 167 -5.89 -10.32 19.00
C GLY A 167 -5.73 -11.34 20.12
N TRP A 168 -5.30 -12.56 19.81
CA TRP A 168 -5.00 -13.57 20.83
C TRP A 168 -3.94 -13.08 21.81
N HIS A 169 -2.81 -12.56 21.30
CA HIS A 169 -1.71 -12.10 22.13
C HIS A 169 -2.05 -10.89 23.00
N LEU A 170 -2.77 -9.90 22.48
CA LEU A 170 -3.26 -8.75 23.25
C LEU A 170 -4.23 -9.19 24.34
N ASN A 171 -5.11 -10.16 24.06
CA ASN A 171 -6.05 -10.68 25.04
C ASN A 171 -5.31 -11.37 26.22
N HIS A 172 -4.24 -12.11 25.93
CA HIS A 172 -3.44 -12.85 26.93
C HIS A 172 -2.30 -12.03 27.54
N SER A 173 -2.02 -10.83 27.02
CA SER A 173 -1.02 -9.93 27.59
C SER A 173 -1.52 -9.34 28.91
N ARG A 174 -0.69 -9.48 29.95
CA ARG A 174 -0.99 -8.96 31.30
C ARG A 174 -0.95 -7.44 31.39
N SER A 175 -0.20 -6.79 30.51
CA SER A 175 -0.08 -5.32 30.51
C SER A 175 -1.20 -4.65 29.70
N THR A 176 -1.90 -5.40 28.86
CA THR A 176 -3.03 -4.91 28.08
C THR A 176 -4.24 -4.74 28.99
N SER A 177 -4.78 -3.52 29.09
CA SER A 177 -6.10 -3.29 29.69
C SER A 177 -7.17 -3.59 28.65
N TYR A 178 -7.09 -2.95 27.49
CA TYR A 178 -7.91 -3.26 26.33
C TYR A 178 -7.22 -2.86 25.02
N ALA A 179 -7.71 -3.36 23.90
CA ALA A 179 -7.23 -2.97 22.58
C ALA A 179 -8.34 -2.97 21.53
N TYR A 180 -8.13 -2.22 20.46
CA TYR A 180 -8.91 -2.25 19.23
C TYR A 180 -8.04 -2.71 18.07
N LEU A 181 -8.61 -3.50 17.15
CA LEU A 181 -7.96 -3.93 15.92
C LEU A 181 -8.82 -3.60 14.70
N CYS A 182 -8.19 -3.23 13.59
CA CYS A 182 -8.84 -3.04 12.29
C CYS A 182 -9.32 -4.36 11.69
N HIS A 183 -10.09 -4.31 10.60
CA HIS A 183 -10.72 -5.45 9.95
C HIS A 183 -9.80 -6.70 9.83
N PRO A 184 -10.29 -7.91 10.18
CA PRO A 184 -9.46 -9.12 10.29
C PRO A 184 -8.87 -9.59 8.96
N GLY A 185 -9.43 -9.14 7.83
CA GLY A 185 -8.93 -9.42 6.49
C GLY A 185 -7.63 -8.68 6.10
N VAL A 186 -7.17 -7.72 6.91
CA VAL A 186 -5.92 -6.99 6.67
C VAL A 186 -4.71 -7.93 6.79
N GLN A 187 -3.81 -7.85 5.81
CA GLN A 187 -2.62 -8.69 5.73
C GLN A 187 -1.34 -7.92 6.04
N GLN A 188 -0.38 -8.57 6.68
CA GLN A 188 0.94 -8.00 6.90
C GLN A 188 1.80 -8.19 5.65
N VAL A 189 2.28 -7.10 5.06
CA VAL A 189 3.20 -7.13 3.91
C VAL A 189 4.66 -7.00 4.38
N PHE A 190 5.54 -7.77 3.76
CA PHE A 190 6.97 -7.84 4.08
C PHE A 190 7.81 -7.32 2.93
N LYS A 191 8.98 -6.74 3.26
CA LYS A 191 9.98 -6.41 2.25
C LYS A 191 10.72 -7.64 1.76
N LEU A 192 11.18 -7.62 0.51
CA LEU A 192 12.10 -8.63 0.00
C LEU A 192 13.51 -8.40 0.54
N ARG A 193 14.27 -9.49 0.66
CA ARG A 193 15.69 -9.40 1.00
C ARG A 193 16.44 -8.60 -0.07
N ARG A 194 17.24 -7.63 0.38
CA ARG A 194 18.09 -6.75 -0.46
C ARG A 194 17.33 -5.73 -1.32
N GLU A 195 16.02 -5.55 -1.15
CA GLU A 195 15.28 -4.58 -2.00
C GLU A 195 15.63 -3.11 -1.70
N GLY A 196 16.08 -2.81 -0.48
CA GLY A 196 16.34 -1.45 -0.04
C GLY A 196 15.09 -0.81 0.56
N HIS A 197 14.81 0.44 0.16
CA HIS A 197 13.86 1.32 0.83
C HIS A 197 12.59 1.52 -0.01
N PHE A 198 11.62 0.62 0.17
CA PHE A 198 10.30 0.67 -0.47
C PHE A 198 9.16 0.73 0.54
N CYS A 199 9.40 1.24 1.76
CA CYS A 199 8.41 1.22 2.84
C CYS A 199 7.07 1.84 2.44
N GLY A 200 7.06 3.03 1.80
CA GLY A 200 5.84 3.66 1.27
C GLY A 200 5.02 2.73 0.37
N TYR A 201 5.69 2.11 -0.59
CA TYR A 201 5.06 1.18 -1.53
C TYR A 201 4.53 -0.09 -0.84
N ARG A 202 5.29 -0.65 0.11
CA ARG A 202 4.86 -1.81 0.90
C ARG A 202 3.68 -1.49 1.80
N THR A 203 3.62 -0.28 2.35
CA THR A 203 2.47 0.19 3.14
C THR A 203 1.24 0.38 2.25
N ILE A 204 1.37 0.91 1.02
CA ILE A 204 0.27 0.95 0.04
C ILE A 204 -0.24 -0.47 -0.26
N GLN A 205 0.65 -1.42 -0.53
CA GLN A 205 0.26 -2.82 -0.72
C GLN A 205 -0.49 -3.37 0.49
N ALA A 206 -0.03 -3.08 1.71
CA ALA A 206 -0.71 -3.51 2.93
C ALA A 206 -2.10 -2.89 3.05
N MET A 207 -2.27 -1.60 2.76
CA MET A 207 -3.58 -0.93 2.73
C MET A 207 -4.51 -1.54 1.68
N SER A 208 -4.00 -1.95 0.51
CA SER A 208 -4.78 -2.66 -0.51
C SER A 208 -5.35 -4.00 -0.03
N SER A 209 -4.76 -4.63 1.00
CA SER A 209 -5.33 -5.87 1.56
C SER A 209 -6.72 -5.64 2.16
N PHE A 210 -6.97 -4.48 2.77
CA PHE A 210 -8.29 -4.11 3.25
C PHE A 210 -9.28 -4.00 2.09
N ILE A 211 -8.89 -3.26 1.03
CA ILE A 211 -9.72 -3.05 -0.16
C ILE A 211 -10.13 -4.39 -0.76
N ASN A 212 -9.18 -5.30 -0.92
CA ASN A 212 -9.41 -6.63 -1.48
C ASN A 212 -10.26 -7.52 -0.56
N ALA A 213 -10.07 -7.43 0.76
CA ALA A 213 -10.80 -8.27 1.71
C ALA A 213 -12.28 -7.87 1.86
N THR A 214 -12.59 -6.58 1.68
CA THR A 214 -13.95 -6.03 1.93
C THR A 214 -14.69 -5.63 0.65
N ASN A 215 -14.08 -5.81 -0.53
CA ASN A 215 -14.57 -5.23 -1.79
C ASN A 215 -14.80 -3.72 -1.68
N PHE A 216 -13.89 -3.01 -0.99
CA PHE A 216 -13.97 -1.57 -0.81
C PHE A 216 -13.85 -0.84 -2.17
N PRO A 217 -14.37 0.40 -2.32
CA PRO A 217 -14.16 1.20 -3.52
C PRO A 217 -12.69 1.23 -3.95
N GLY A 218 -12.44 0.95 -5.23
CA GLY A 218 -11.11 0.76 -5.82
C GLY A 218 -10.68 -0.69 -6.03
N VAL A 219 -11.42 -1.69 -5.54
CA VAL A 219 -11.09 -3.12 -5.71
C VAL A 219 -11.01 -3.54 -7.18
N GLU A 220 -11.88 -3.01 -8.05
CA GLU A 220 -11.91 -3.32 -9.48
C GLU A 220 -10.63 -2.83 -10.18
N ALA A 221 -10.18 -1.62 -9.87
CA ALA A 221 -8.94 -1.05 -10.38
C ALA A 221 -7.70 -1.85 -9.95
N LEU A 222 -7.75 -2.47 -8.77
CA LEU A 222 -6.68 -3.36 -8.28
C LEU A 222 -6.81 -4.80 -8.78
N GLY A 223 -7.94 -5.16 -9.41
CA GLY A 223 -8.22 -6.52 -9.86
C GLY A 223 -8.27 -7.56 -8.71
N GLY A 224 -8.63 -7.13 -7.49
CA GLY A 224 -8.68 -8.00 -6.31
C GLY A 224 -7.33 -8.56 -5.84
N ARG A 225 -6.21 -7.95 -6.24
CA ARG A 225 -4.86 -8.39 -5.87
C ARG A 225 -4.02 -7.23 -5.33
N PHE A 226 -2.81 -7.54 -4.87
CA PHE A 226 -1.84 -6.51 -4.55
C PHE A 226 -1.32 -5.84 -5.83
N PRO A 227 -1.22 -4.50 -5.87
CA PRO A 227 -0.51 -3.82 -6.95
C PRO A 227 1.00 -4.06 -6.80
N THR A 228 1.70 -4.23 -7.92
CA THR A 228 3.17 -4.28 -7.93
C THR A 228 3.76 -2.91 -7.63
N ILE A 229 5.06 -2.85 -7.32
CA ILE A 229 5.76 -1.57 -7.13
C ILE A 229 5.66 -0.70 -8.39
N PHE A 230 5.76 -1.31 -9.58
CA PHE A 230 5.68 -0.58 -10.84
C PHE A 230 4.27 -0.07 -11.13
N GLU A 231 3.24 -0.87 -10.86
CA GLU A 231 1.85 -0.41 -10.97
C GLU A 231 1.55 0.74 -10.01
N ILE A 232 2.09 0.70 -8.78
CA ILE A 232 1.98 1.84 -7.85
C ILE A 232 2.62 3.08 -8.48
N GLN A 233 3.83 2.99 -9.02
CA GLN A 233 4.51 4.11 -9.67
C GLN A 233 3.73 4.63 -10.87
N ASP A 234 3.16 3.74 -11.68
CA ASP A 234 2.37 4.11 -12.84
C ASP A 234 1.08 4.84 -12.45
N ILE A 235 0.32 4.31 -11.48
CA ILE A 235 -0.93 4.92 -11.03
C ILE A 235 -0.67 6.29 -10.39
N VAL A 236 0.36 6.41 -9.55
CA VAL A 236 0.72 7.69 -8.91
C VAL A 236 1.07 8.75 -9.95
N GLU A 237 1.92 8.41 -10.92
CA GLU A 237 2.28 9.35 -11.97
C GLU A 237 1.10 9.70 -12.89
N SER A 238 0.23 8.72 -13.18
CA SER A 238 -1.02 8.98 -13.89
C SER A 238 -1.98 9.89 -13.13
N ALA A 239 -2.03 9.77 -11.79
CA ALA A 239 -2.80 10.67 -10.94
C ALA A 239 -2.27 12.11 -11.04
N TRP A 240 -0.94 12.28 -11.07
CA TRP A 240 -0.31 13.58 -11.29
C TRP A 240 -0.66 14.17 -12.65
N ASP A 241 -0.70 13.34 -13.70
CA ASP A 241 -1.02 13.78 -15.06
C ASP A 241 -2.45 14.33 -15.20
N VAL A 242 -3.38 13.88 -14.34
CA VAL A 242 -4.76 14.39 -14.27
C VAL A 242 -4.98 15.43 -13.16
N GLY A 243 -3.90 15.95 -12.56
CA GLY A 243 -3.94 17.06 -11.61
C GLY A 243 -4.10 16.68 -10.13
N ILE A 244 -4.16 15.39 -9.79
CA ILE A 244 -4.21 14.94 -8.39
C ILE A 244 -2.81 15.00 -7.80
N ASN A 245 -2.57 15.87 -6.81
CA ASN A 245 -1.27 16.03 -6.13
C ASN A 245 -0.08 16.25 -7.12
N SER A 246 -0.33 16.91 -8.25
CA SER A 246 0.63 17.02 -9.37
C SER A 246 1.94 17.75 -9.01
N HIS A 247 1.93 18.58 -7.96
CA HIS A 247 3.13 19.25 -7.43
C HIS A 247 4.27 18.26 -7.09
N ALA A 248 3.92 17.05 -6.62
CA ALA A 248 4.89 16.01 -6.27
C ALA A 248 5.70 15.52 -7.49
N ARG A 249 5.17 15.64 -8.72
CA ARG A 249 5.93 15.35 -9.94
C ARG A 249 7.14 16.27 -10.07
N THR A 250 6.95 17.57 -9.81
CA THR A 250 8.03 18.55 -9.88
C THR A 250 9.04 18.28 -8.77
N GLU A 251 8.55 18.11 -7.54
CA GLU A 251 9.37 17.86 -6.35
C GLU A 251 10.28 16.63 -6.50
N THR A 252 9.72 15.51 -6.95
CA THR A 252 10.42 14.22 -7.07
C THR A 252 11.21 14.11 -8.37
N GLY A 253 10.80 14.83 -9.43
CA GLY A 253 11.28 14.62 -10.79
C GLY A 253 10.83 13.27 -11.39
N GLY A 254 9.68 12.74 -10.96
CA GLY A 254 9.16 11.43 -11.36
C GLY A 254 9.69 10.28 -10.51
N ILE A 255 8.88 9.24 -10.32
CA ILE A 255 9.21 8.07 -9.48
C ILE A 255 9.32 6.77 -10.28
N LYS A 256 8.81 6.70 -11.51
CA LYS A 256 8.84 5.50 -12.35
C LYS A 256 10.25 4.94 -12.53
N GLY A 257 10.40 3.65 -12.24
CA GLY A 257 11.67 2.94 -12.38
C GLY A 257 12.76 3.40 -11.40
N THR A 258 12.40 4.14 -10.34
CA THR A 258 13.35 4.62 -9.31
C THR A 258 13.06 4.00 -7.95
N ARG A 259 13.98 4.22 -7.00
CA ARG A 259 13.85 3.88 -5.58
C ARG A 259 13.47 5.09 -4.71
N LYS A 260 12.97 6.17 -5.32
CA LYS A 260 12.62 7.39 -4.57
C LYS A 260 11.57 7.08 -3.51
N TYR A 261 11.75 7.72 -2.37
CA TYR A 261 10.80 7.59 -1.28
C TYR A 261 9.49 8.23 -1.68
N ILE A 262 8.41 7.63 -1.20
CA ILE A 262 7.05 8.14 -1.33
C ILE A 262 6.44 8.25 0.05
N GLY A 263 5.45 9.12 0.19
CA GLY A 263 4.73 9.38 1.43
C GLY A 263 3.22 9.39 1.26
N THR A 264 2.55 10.14 2.13
CA THR A 264 1.10 10.32 2.13
C THR A 264 0.60 10.98 0.85
N SER A 265 1.36 11.91 0.26
CA SER A 265 0.99 12.58 -1.01
C SER A 265 0.81 11.59 -2.16
N GLU A 266 1.78 10.69 -2.36
CA GLU A 266 1.67 9.64 -3.40
C GLU A 266 0.63 8.58 -3.06
N ALA A 267 0.53 8.18 -1.80
CA ALA A 267 -0.50 7.23 -1.37
C ALA A 267 -1.91 7.79 -1.62
N GLU A 268 -2.15 9.07 -1.28
CA GLU A 268 -3.41 9.76 -1.54
C GLU A 268 -3.68 9.89 -3.04
N ALA A 269 -2.66 10.25 -3.83
CA ALA A 269 -2.80 10.33 -5.28
C ALA A 269 -3.25 9.00 -5.89
N LEU A 270 -2.64 7.88 -5.46
CA LEU A 270 -3.03 6.54 -5.86
C LEU A 270 -4.46 6.20 -5.45
N PHE A 271 -4.80 6.37 -4.17
CA PHE A 271 -6.12 5.96 -3.67
C PHE A 271 -7.25 6.80 -4.28
N LYS A 272 -7.05 8.12 -4.46
CA LYS A 272 -8.00 8.96 -5.20
C LYS A 272 -8.14 8.53 -6.66
N MET A 273 -7.02 8.23 -7.34
CA MET A 273 -7.03 7.81 -8.74
C MET A 273 -7.79 6.49 -8.97
N ILE A 274 -7.72 5.56 -8.01
CA ILE A 274 -8.47 4.30 -8.10
C ILE A 274 -9.91 4.39 -7.57
N GLY A 275 -10.35 5.57 -7.15
CA GLY A 275 -11.70 5.80 -6.64
C GLY A 275 -11.92 5.33 -5.19
N THR A 276 -10.86 5.16 -4.40
CA THR A 276 -10.93 4.88 -2.96
C THR A 276 -11.06 6.19 -2.18
N PRO A 277 -12.16 6.43 -1.45
CA PRO A 277 -12.31 7.60 -0.60
C PRO A 277 -11.26 7.62 0.52
N CYS A 278 -10.43 8.66 0.56
CA CYS A 278 -9.40 8.81 1.58
C CYS A 278 -9.14 10.28 1.94
N SER A 279 -8.52 10.51 3.09
CA SER A 279 -8.04 11.83 3.49
C SER A 279 -6.74 11.75 4.24
N VAL A 280 -5.94 12.81 4.11
CA VAL A 280 -4.66 12.97 4.80
C VAL A 280 -4.81 13.95 5.98
N GLN A 281 -4.17 13.66 7.09
CA GLN A 281 -4.09 14.55 8.25
C GLN A 281 -2.67 14.59 8.79
N ALA A 282 -2.19 15.78 9.13
CA ALA A 282 -0.87 15.99 9.73
C ALA A 282 -0.98 16.31 11.23
N PHE A 283 -0.07 15.76 12.02
CA PHE A 283 0.13 16.08 13.43
C PHE A 283 1.51 16.70 13.60
N ARG A 284 1.56 17.99 13.90
CA ARG A 284 2.82 18.75 14.04
C ARG A 284 2.78 19.54 15.35
N SER A 285 3.87 19.51 16.09
CA SER A 285 4.04 20.33 17.30
C SER A 285 5.51 20.60 17.55
N SER A 286 5.82 21.76 18.15
CA SER A 286 7.16 22.06 18.66
C SER A 286 7.60 21.09 19.76
N SER A 287 6.63 20.50 20.50
CA SER A 287 6.88 19.42 21.45
C SER A 287 6.61 18.07 20.78
N ARG A 288 7.67 17.26 20.62
CA ARG A 288 7.57 15.90 20.06
C ARG A 288 6.57 15.02 20.80
N THR A 289 6.52 15.15 22.14
CA THR A 289 5.56 14.44 22.98
C THR A 289 4.12 14.86 22.69
N LYS A 290 3.86 16.17 22.48
CA LYS A 290 2.51 16.65 22.14
C LYS A 290 2.05 16.12 20.78
N ALA A 291 2.91 16.14 19.76
CA ALA A 291 2.58 15.59 18.45
C ALA A 291 2.25 14.09 18.52
N ALA A 292 3.06 13.32 19.27
CA ALA A 292 2.82 11.90 19.49
C ALA A 292 1.53 11.63 20.27
N GLN A 293 1.23 12.43 21.30
CA GLN A 293 0.00 12.30 22.08
C GLN A 293 -1.24 12.61 21.22
N SER A 294 -1.20 13.66 20.39
CA SER A 294 -2.29 13.98 19.48
C SER A 294 -2.56 12.85 18.49
N LEU A 295 -1.51 12.23 17.94
CA LEU A 295 -1.65 11.05 17.09
C LEU A 295 -2.30 9.87 17.84
N LEU A 296 -1.80 9.55 19.04
CA LEU A 296 -2.33 8.44 19.84
C LEU A 296 -3.81 8.64 20.19
N ASN A 297 -4.19 9.84 20.61
CA ASN A 297 -5.58 10.18 20.94
C ASN A 297 -6.49 10.09 19.71
N TRP A 298 -6.04 10.63 18.57
CA TRP A 298 -6.81 10.57 17.33
C TRP A 298 -7.05 9.12 16.88
N VAL A 299 -6.03 8.25 16.95
CA VAL A 299 -6.18 6.84 16.57
C VAL A 299 -7.10 6.09 17.55
N LEU A 300 -7.06 6.45 18.84
CA LEU A 300 -7.98 5.89 19.83
C LEU A 300 -9.42 6.24 19.46
N GLU A 301 -9.70 7.51 19.19
CA GLU A 301 -11.01 8.00 18.76
C GLU A 301 -11.48 7.32 17.47
N TYR A 302 -10.60 7.18 16.48
CA TYR A 302 -10.89 6.49 15.22
C TYR A 302 -11.44 5.08 15.44
N PHE A 303 -10.77 4.26 16.25
CA PHE A 303 -11.19 2.89 16.50
C PHE A 303 -12.39 2.79 17.45
N MET A 304 -12.49 3.71 18.43
CA MET A 304 -13.62 3.78 19.35
C MET A 304 -14.93 4.16 18.66
N ALA A 305 -14.89 5.04 17.66
CA ALA A 305 -16.10 5.61 17.06
C ALA A 305 -17.02 4.58 16.38
N ARG A 306 -16.51 3.40 16.00
CA ARG A 306 -17.27 2.39 15.23
C ARG A 306 -17.26 0.98 15.83
N THR A 307 -17.14 0.90 17.16
CA THR A 307 -17.29 -0.37 17.90
C THR A 307 -18.46 -0.29 18.88
N ALA A 308 -19.43 -1.19 18.74
CA ALA A 308 -20.49 -1.35 19.73
C ALA A 308 -20.03 -2.17 20.94
N ASP A 309 -19.01 -3.01 20.75
CA ASP A 309 -18.41 -3.81 21.81
C ASP A 309 -17.53 -2.92 22.68
N THR A 310 -17.89 -2.81 23.96
CA THR A 310 -17.13 -2.11 24.99
C THR A 310 -16.68 -3.06 26.11
N THR A 311 -17.13 -4.32 26.10
CA THR A 311 -16.92 -5.27 27.19
C THR A 311 -15.75 -6.22 26.94
N SER A 312 -15.50 -6.59 25.67
CA SER A 312 -14.35 -7.42 25.33
C SER A 312 -13.05 -6.68 25.58
N LYS A 313 -12.06 -7.40 26.09
CA LYS A 313 -10.70 -6.88 26.26
C LYS A 313 -10.07 -6.50 24.93
N VAL A 314 -10.23 -7.34 23.90
CA VAL A 314 -9.81 -7.02 22.53
C VAL A 314 -11.06 -6.88 21.67
N ARG A 315 -11.21 -5.70 21.06
CA ARG A 315 -12.38 -5.32 20.26
C ARG A 315 -11.99 -5.31 18.80
N GLN A 316 -12.43 -6.34 18.10
CA GLN A 316 -12.25 -6.46 16.67
C GLN A 316 -13.25 -5.55 15.97
N THR A 317 -12.75 -4.65 15.12
CA THR A 317 -13.60 -3.72 14.34
C THR A 317 -13.62 -4.12 12.87
N GLU A 318 -14.57 -3.55 12.12
CA GLU A 318 -14.64 -3.63 10.66
C GLU A 318 -13.94 -2.45 9.97
N LEU A 319 -13.22 -1.61 10.75
CA LEU A 319 -12.59 -0.41 10.25
C LEU A 319 -11.37 -0.70 9.36
N PRO A 320 -11.09 0.16 8.37
CA PRO A 320 -9.82 0.17 7.67
C PRO A 320 -8.60 0.32 8.61
N PRO A 321 -7.42 -0.17 8.20
CA PRO A 321 -6.16 0.26 8.81
C PRO A 321 -5.83 1.70 8.40
N ILE A 322 -4.83 2.30 9.05
CA ILE A 322 -4.39 3.68 8.78
C ILE A 322 -2.94 3.66 8.26
N TYR A 323 -2.66 4.33 7.16
CA TYR A 323 -1.29 4.57 6.71
C TYR A 323 -0.66 5.62 7.62
N LEU A 324 0.52 5.34 8.20
CA LEU A 324 1.25 6.27 9.06
C LEU A 324 2.62 6.59 8.45
N GLN A 325 2.84 7.87 8.18
CA GLN A 325 4.11 8.44 7.78
C GLN A 325 4.83 9.08 8.97
N THR A 326 6.09 8.69 9.13
CA THR A 326 7.08 9.37 9.95
C THR A 326 8.20 9.90 9.04
N PRO A 327 9.07 10.81 9.52
CA PRO A 327 10.27 11.17 8.79
C PRO A 327 11.07 9.93 8.35
N ALA A 328 11.26 9.77 7.04
CA ALA A 328 12.01 8.69 6.38
C ALA A 328 11.45 7.25 6.48
N HIS A 329 10.26 7.03 7.07
CA HIS A 329 9.66 5.68 7.14
C HIS A 329 8.14 5.73 7.21
N SER A 330 7.51 4.73 6.60
CA SER A 330 6.06 4.52 6.73
C SER A 330 5.74 3.12 7.23
N MET A 331 4.59 3.02 7.88
CA MET A 331 4.03 1.80 8.42
C MET A 331 2.50 1.87 8.39
N MET A 332 1.85 0.76 8.70
CA MET A 332 0.40 0.69 8.76
C MET A 332 -0.04 0.47 10.20
N VAL A 333 -0.88 1.35 10.73
CA VAL A 333 -1.53 1.16 12.03
C VAL A 333 -2.71 0.21 11.82
N VAL A 334 -2.70 -0.89 12.56
CA VAL A 334 -3.72 -1.94 12.52
C VAL A 334 -4.53 -2.02 13.80
N GLY A 335 -4.25 -1.13 14.76
CA GLY A 335 -4.97 -1.07 16.01
C GLY A 335 -4.32 -0.14 17.01
N ILE A 336 -4.92 -0.08 18.19
CA ILE A 336 -4.43 0.68 19.33
C ILE A 336 -4.72 -0.06 20.63
N GLU A 337 -3.77 -0.01 21.53
CA GLU A 337 -3.82 -0.63 22.84
C GLU A 337 -3.76 0.42 23.93
N HIS A 338 -4.56 0.22 24.97
CA HIS A 338 -4.44 0.88 26.25
C HIS A 338 -3.87 -0.12 27.27
N GLU A 339 -2.73 0.22 27.87
CA GLU A 339 -2.10 -0.60 28.89
C GLU A 339 -2.70 -0.35 30.28
N THR A 340 -2.48 -1.26 31.22
CA THR A 340 -2.90 -1.11 32.62
C THR A 340 -2.16 0.01 33.33
N SER A 341 -1.00 0.46 32.81
CA SER A 341 -0.29 1.66 33.29
C SER A 341 -1.00 2.97 32.91
N GLY A 342 -1.94 2.93 31.96
CA GLY A 342 -2.53 4.12 31.33
C GLY A 342 -1.86 4.54 30.03
N ASP A 343 -0.78 3.88 29.62
CA ASP A 343 -0.08 4.20 28.37
C ASP A 343 -0.84 3.71 27.13
N LEU A 344 -0.78 4.49 26.05
CA LEU A 344 -1.28 4.10 24.74
C LEU A 344 -0.14 3.59 23.84
N ASN A 345 -0.41 2.52 23.10
CA ASN A 345 0.47 2.01 22.06
C ASN A 345 -0.29 1.84 20.75
N LEU A 346 0.25 2.36 19.65
CA LEU A 346 -0.18 1.92 18.33
C LEU A 346 0.23 0.47 18.13
N ILE A 347 -0.62 -0.32 17.49
CA ILE A 347 -0.29 -1.64 16.97
C ILE A 347 -0.06 -1.50 15.48
N VAL A 348 1.14 -1.86 14.99
CA VAL A 348 1.55 -1.54 13.62
C VAL A 348 2.09 -2.74 12.84
N PHE A 349 1.78 -2.81 11.56
CA PHE A 349 2.54 -3.58 10.59
C PHE A 349 3.66 -2.71 10.02
N ASP A 350 4.89 -3.15 10.25
CA ASP A 350 6.11 -2.43 9.85
C ASP A 350 6.77 -3.15 8.66
N PRO A 351 6.82 -2.53 7.46
CA PRO A 351 7.37 -3.17 6.26
C PRO A 351 8.90 -3.37 6.34
N LYS A 352 9.55 -3.03 7.46
CA LYS A 352 10.95 -3.39 7.71
C LYS A 352 11.16 -4.90 7.88
N PHE A 353 10.11 -5.64 8.26
CA PHE A 353 10.18 -7.08 8.44
C PHE A 353 10.28 -7.82 7.11
N TYR A 354 11.06 -8.90 7.09
CA TYR A 354 11.32 -9.69 5.87
C TYR A 354 11.27 -11.21 6.09
N ASP A 355 11.22 -11.68 7.34
CA ASP A 355 11.21 -13.11 7.67
C ASP A 355 9.81 -13.57 8.08
N VAL A 356 9.00 -13.91 7.08
CA VAL A 356 7.61 -14.37 7.28
C VAL A 356 7.55 -15.66 8.10
N GLN A 357 8.53 -16.56 7.92
CA GLN A 357 8.51 -17.86 8.60
C GLN A 357 8.75 -17.68 10.10
N GLN A 358 9.73 -16.83 10.47
CA GLN A 358 9.98 -16.51 11.87
C GLN A 358 8.78 -15.77 12.48
N THR A 359 8.24 -14.76 11.79
CA THR A 359 7.07 -14.01 12.27
C THR A 359 5.86 -14.93 12.48
N SER A 360 5.54 -15.80 11.51
CA SER A 360 4.41 -16.73 11.60
C SER A 360 4.61 -17.76 12.72
N ARG A 361 5.82 -18.31 12.89
CA ARG A 361 6.12 -19.24 14.00
C ARG A 361 5.98 -18.58 15.37
N LEU A 362 6.42 -17.32 15.51
CA LEU A 362 6.30 -16.59 16.76
C LEU A 362 4.84 -16.26 17.07
N ALA A 363 4.10 -15.80 16.06
CA ALA A 363 2.68 -15.43 16.18
C ALA A 363 1.79 -16.62 16.55
N THR A 364 2.07 -17.81 16.02
CA THR A 364 1.29 -19.02 16.34
C THR A 364 1.74 -19.70 17.64
N LYS A 365 2.81 -19.20 18.28
CA LYS A 365 3.26 -19.72 19.57
C LYS A 365 2.49 -19.03 20.67
N HIS A 366 1.57 -19.76 21.29
CA HIS A 366 0.65 -19.21 22.29
C HIS A 366 1.18 -19.38 23.73
N THR A 367 2.27 -18.69 24.08
CA THR A 367 2.85 -18.68 25.44
C THR A 367 3.08 -17.26 25.95
N ASN A 368 3.23 -17.09 27.26
CA ASN A 368 3.51 -15.75 27.83
C ASN A 368 4.80 -15.12 27.26
N SER A 369 5.84 -15.93 27.06
CA SER A 369 7.12 -15.46 26.53
C SER A 369 7.00 -14.97 25.08
N SER A 370 6.29 -15.71 24.22
CA SER A 370 6.08 -15.31 22.83
C SER A 370 5.11 -14.14 22.73
N THR A 371 4.13 -14.01 23.63
CA THR A 371 3.29 -12.81 23.71
C THR A 371 4.13 -11.55 23.94
N VAL A 372 5.05 -11.59 24.90
CA VAL A 372 5.94 -10.44 25.16
C VAL A 372 6.84 -10.17 23.96
N GLU A 373 7.50 -11.20 23.43
CA GLU A 373 8.41 -11.09 22.29
C GLU A 373 7.71 -10.58 21.02
N LEU A 374 6.52 -11.10 20.72
CA LEU A 374 5.73 -10.67 19.58
C LEU A 374 5.28 -9.23 19.74
N LEU A 375 4.59 -8.89 20.83
CA LEU A 375 4.00 -7.56 20.97
C LEU A 375 5.05 -6.43 21.00
N GLN A 376 6.27 -6.69 21.48
CA GLN A 376 7.40 -5.76 21.35
C GLN A 376 7.68 -5.34 19.91
N ASN A 377 7.48 -6.22 18.93
CA ASN A 377 7.71 -5.94 17.52
C ASN A 377 6.61 -5.05 16.90
N TYR A 378 5.39 -5.08 17.45
CA TYR A 378 4.20 -4.42 16.88
C TYR A 378 3.77 -3.17 17.65
N ARG A 379 4.15 -3.01 18.92
CA ARG A 379 3.82 -1.83 19.72
C ARG A 379 4.68 -0.62 19.34
N ARG A 380 4.05 0.54 19.22
CA ARG A 380 4.71 1.86 19.10
C ARG A 380 4.04 2.82 20.07
N GLY A 381 4.58 2.89 21.28
CA GLY A 381 4.16 3.86 22.31
C GLY A 381 4.96 5.15 22.30
N MET A 382 4.76 5.97 23.33
CA MET A 382 5.35 7.30 23.46
C MET A 382 6.88 7.34 23.29
N GLY A 383 7.61 6.34 23.83
CA GLY A 383 9.07 6.26 23.71
C GLY A 383 9.58 6.05 22.27
N TYR A 384 8.78 5.42 21.40
CA TYR A 384 9.07 5.34 19.97
C TYR A 384 8.66 6.63 19.25
N LEU A 385 7.42 7.08 19.48
CA LEU A 385 6.81 8.17 18.72
C LEU A 385 7.47 9.52 18.99
N SER A 386 7.80 9.83 20.25
CA SER A 386 8.43 11.10 20.65
C SER A 386 9.83 11.37 20.07
N ARG A 387 10.37 10.44 19.26
CA ARG A 387 11.56 10.67 18.44
C ARG A 387 11.28 11.61 17.27
N HIS A 388 10.03 11.73 16.84
CA HIS A 388 9.59 12.54 15.72
C HIS A 388 8.72 13.73 16.19
N SER A 389 8.84 14.88 15.53
CA SER A 389 8.02 16.08 15.79
C SER A 389 6.82 16.20 14.85
N GLN A 390 6.74 15.32 13.85
CA GLN A 390 5.71 15.34 12.83
C GLN A 390 5.30 13.93 12.43
N PHE A 391 4.01 13.79 12.18
CA PHE A 391 3.39 12.59 11.65
C PHE A 391 2.37 13.01 10.60
N GLU A 392 2.18 12.16 9.61
CA GLU A 392 1.06 12.29 8.69
C GLU A 392 0.38 10.95 8.58
N ILE A 393 -0.95 10.96 8.56
CA ILE A 393 -1.74 9.77 8.37
C ILE A 393 -2.56 9.88 7.09
N LEU A 394 -2.90 8.73 6.51
CA LEU A 394 -3.96 8.61 5.53
C LEU A 394 -4.96 7.57 6.03
N GLU A 395 -6.22 7.99 6.15
CA GLU A 395 -7.35 7.12 6.48
C GLU A 395 -8.25 6.92 5.27
N PHE A 396 -8.87 5.74 5.18
CA PHE A 396 -10.00 5.52 4.26
C PHE A 396 -11.29 6.03 4.90
N ARG A 397 -12.08 6.77 4.12
CA ARG A 397 -13.38 7.29 4.53
C ARG A 397 -14.42 6.20 4.34
N VAL A 398 -14.88 5.62 5.44
CA VAL A 398 -16.05 4.73 5.47
C VAL A 398 -17.28 5.60 5.69
N ASN A 399 -18.29 5.46 4.84
CA ASN A 399 -19.57 6.16 4.96
C ASN A 399 -20.43 5.60 6.10
#